data_AF-A0A024P4I0-F1
#
_entry.id   AF-A0A024P4I0-F1
#
_cell.length_a   1.000
_cell.length_b   1.000
_cell.length_c   1.000
_cell.angle_alpha   90.00
_cell.angle_beta   90.00
_cell.angle_gamma   90.00
#
_symmetry.space_group_name_H-M   'P 1'
#
loop_
_entity.id
_entity.type
_entity.pdbx_description
1 polymer ?
#
loop_
_entity_poly.entity_id
_entity_poly.type
_entity_poly.pdbx_seq_one_letter_code
_entity_poly.pdbx_strand_id
1 'polypeptide(L)'
;MNNVTRTQAYLDFYLRHPEIEWALLGHMVSRNGGWNMTDLKGEFLAKLLTEKEQTDFFSFLERGNWLIFQDIYPQFLLYEESLAKEQPHFHLLRHLNVSVFMEVV
;
A
#
# COMPACT_ATOMS: atom_id res chain seq x y z
N MET A 1 -4.96 -6.10 8.90
CA MET A 1 -4.77 -6.25 7.44
C MET A 1 -3.28 -6.48 7.18
N ASN A 2 -2.90 -7.50 6.40
CA ASN A 2 -1.50 -7.81 6.07
C ASN A 2 -1.14 -7.35 4.64
N ASN A 3 0.12 -7.54 4.21
CA ASN A 3 0.54 -7.17 2.86
C ASN A 3 -0.31 -7.80 1.75
N VAL A 4 -0.65 -9.09 1.86
CA VAL A 4 -1.44 -9.79 0.82
C VAL A 4 -2.80 -9.11 0.62
N THR A 5 -3.51 -8.80 1.70
CA THR A 5 -4.80 -8.12 1.61
C THR A 5 -4.67 -6.70 1.04
N ARG A 6 -3.61 -5.96 1.41
CA ARG A 6 -3.35 -4.61 0.85
C ARG A 6 -3.00 -4.67 -0.64
N THR A 7 -2.16 -5.63 -1.04
CA THR A 7 -1.81 -5.90 -2.44
C THR A 7 -3.06 -6.19 -3.26
N GLN A 8 -3.97 -7.02 -2.75
CA GLN A 8 -5.22 -7.35 -3.45
C GLN A 8 -6.15 -6.13 -3.53
N ALA A 9 -6.27 -5.35 -2.47
CA ALA A 9 -7.13 -4.15 -2.45
C ALA A 9 -6.75 -3.12 -3.52
N TYR A 10 -5.44 -2.92 -3.78
CA TYR A 10 -4.97 -2.11 -4.91
C TYR A 10 -5.47 -2.63 -6.27
N LEU A 11 -5.35 -3.94 -6.50
CA LEU A 11 -5.76 -4.56 -7.76
C LEU A 11 -7.27 -4.50 -7.94
N ASP A 12 -8.03 -4.83 -6.89
CA ASP A 12 -9.49 -4.78 -6.92
C ASP A 12 -9.98 -3.37 -7.24
N PHE A 13 -9.33 -2.34 -6.69
CA PHE A 13 -9.65 -0.95 -7.01
C PHE A 13 -9.33 -0.62 -8.48
N TYR A 14 -8.13 -0.96 -8.96
CA TYR A 14 -7.75 -0.73 -10.36
C TYR A 14 -8.70 -1.40 -11.36
N LEU A 15 -9.16 -2.63 -11.06
CA LEU A 15 -10.12 -3.33 -11.93
C LEU A 15 -11.48 -2.62 -12.02
N ARG A 16 -11.86 -1.83 -11.00
CA ARG A 16 -13.05 -0.99 -11.03
C ARG A 16 -12.80 0.38 -11.68
N HIS A 17 -11.61 0.95 -11.49
CA HIS A 17 -11.20 2.28 -11.93
C HIS A 17 -9.87 2.23 -12.71
N PRO A 18 -9.87 1.65 -13.93
CA PRO A 18 -8.64 1.44 -14.70
C PRO A 18 -7.95 2.73 -15.14
N GLU A 19 -8.65 3.87 -15.13
CA GLU A 19 -8.08 5.20 -15.34
C GLU A 19 -7.13 5.65 -14.22
N ILE A 20 -7.23 5.03 -13.04
CA ILE A 20 -6.33 5.29 -11.91
C ILE A 20 -5.15 4.31 -11.98
N GLU A 21 -4.29 4.49 -12.98
CA GLU A 21 -3.13 3.61 -13.24
C GLU A 21 -2.21 3.44 -12.02
N TRP A 22 -2.13 4.47 -11.17
CA TRP A 22 -1.33 4.44 -9.94
C TRP A 22 -1.83 3.40 -8.92
N ALA A 23 -3.09 2.96 -8.99
CA ALA A 23 -3.57 1.85 -8.19
C ALA A 23 -2.92 0.52 -8.62
N LEU A 24 -2.75 0.30 -9.92
CA LEU A 24 -2.01 -0.86 -10.43
C LEU A 24 -0.53 -0.78 -10.03
N LEU A 25 0.08 0.41 -10.10
CA LEU A 25 1.44 0.60 -9.59
C LEU A 25 1.55 0.26 -8.10
N GLY A 26 0.60 0.72 -7.28
CA GLY A 26 0.52 0.38 -5.86
C GLY A 26 0.43 -1.13 -5.62
N HIS A 27 -0.36 -1.84 -6.43
CA HIS A 27 -0.40 -3.31 -6.42
C HIS A 27 0.99 -3.91 -6.70
N MET A 28 1.64 -3.49 -7.79
CA MET A 28 2.95 -4.02 -8.19
C MET A 28 4.02 -3.78 -7.13
N VAL A 29 4.07 -2.57 -6.55
CA VAL A 29 5.02 -2.22 -5.48
C VAL A 29 4.75 -3.05 -4.22
N SER A 30 3.49 -3.14 -3.78
CA SER A 30 3.12 -3.94 -2.60
C SER A 30 3.44 -5.43 -2.80
N ARG A 31 3.21 -5.95 -4.00
CA ARG A 31 3.54 -7.33 -4.40
C ARG A 31 5.04 -7.58 -4.43
N ASN A 32 5.83 -6.63 -4.95
CA ASN A 32 7.29 -6.73 -4.93
C ASN A 32 7.84 -6.70 -3.49
N GLY A 33 7.35 -5.78 -2.64
CA GLY A 33 7.71 -5.77 -1.22
C GLY A 33 7.36 -7.08 -0.52
N GLY A 34 6.18 -7.65 -0.81
CA GLY A 34 5.79 -8.97 -0.29
C GLY A 34 6.70 -10.10 -0.73
N TRP A 35 7.17 -10.08 -1.98
CA TRP A 35 8.14 -11.06 -2.48
C TRP A 35 9.47 -10.97 -1.72
N ASN A 36 9.99 -9.75 -1.51
CA ASN A 36 11.20 -9.52 -0.72
C ASN A 36 11.02 -10.01 0.72
N MET A 37 9.85 -9.80 1.33
CA MET A 37 9.54 -10.34 2.66
C MET A 37 9.61 -11.87 2.72
N THR A 38 9.14 -12.57 1.67
CA THR A 38 9.21 -14.03 1.61
C THR A 38 10.62 -14.53 1.30
N ASP A 39 11.41 -13.77 0.54
CA ASP A 39 12.76 -14.15 0.14
C ASP A 39 13.75 -14.16 1.34
N LEU A 40 13.44 -13.42 2.40
CA LEU A 40 14.15 -13.49 3.69
C LEU A 40 14.16 -14.91 4.28
N LYS A 41 13.15 -15.73 3.97
CA LYS A 41 13.07 -17.14 4.34
C LYS A 41 13.44 -18.09 3.18
N GLY A 42 13.94 -17.53 2.08
CA GLY A 42 14.39 -18.26 0.90
C GLY A 42 15.76 -18.91 1.09
N GLU A 43 16.26 -19.54 0.03
CA GLU A 43 17.47 -20.37 0.12
C GLU A 43 18.74 -19.58 0.47
N PHE A 44 18.90 -18.38 -0.08
CA PHE A 44 20.14 -17.61 0.02
C PHE A 44 20.15 -16.65 1.21
N LEU A 45 19.14 -15.78 1.34
CA LEU A 45 19.11 -14.76 2.39
C LEU A 45 19.02 -15.37 3.79
N ALA A 46 18.29 -16.48 3.96
CA ALA A 46 18.18 -17.15 5.25
C ALA A 46 19.52 -17.73 5.75
N LYS A 47 20.49 -17.97 4.84
CA LYS A 47 21.85 -18.44 5.18
C LYS A 47 22.82 -17.28 5.42
N LEU A 48 22.54 -16.10 4.85
CA LEU A 48 23.39 -14.91 4.94
C LEU A 48 23.05 -14.02 6.13
N LEU A 49 21.78 -14.01 6.54
CA LEU A 49 21.25 -13.15 7.60
C LEU A 49 20.96 -13.94 8.87
N THR A 50 21.27 -13.35 10.01
CA THR A 50 20.81 -13.84 11.31
C THR A 50 19.28 -13.80 11.40
N GLU A 51 18.68 -14.62 12.26
CA GLU A 51 17.22 -14.60 12.49
C GLU A 51 16.71 -13.21 12.91
N LYS A 52 17.53 -12.48 13.66
CA LYS A 52 17.23 -11.10 14.06
C LYS A 52 17.18 -10.18 12.84
N GLU A 53 18.18 -10.20 11.98
CA GLU A 53 18.20 -9.38 10.76
C GLU A 53 17.04 -9.72 9.83
N GLN A 54 16.71 -11.01 9.65
CA GLN A 54 15.53 -11.41 8.87
C GLN A 54 14.24 -10.81 9.44
N THR A 55 14.08 -10.80 10.76
CA THR A 55 12.91 -10.22 11.43
C THR A 55 12.89 -8.69 11.29
N ASP A 56 14.03 -8.04 11.43
CA ASP A 56 14.16 -6.59 11.29
C ASP A 56 13.85 -6.15 9.85
N PHE A 57 14.40 -6.83 8.84
CA PHE A 57 14.12 -6.56 7.43
C PHE A 57 12.67 -6.83 7.08
N PHE A 58 12.08 -7.93 7.57
CA PHE A 58 10.66 -8.22 7.37
C PHE A 58 9.80 -7.09 7.94
N SER A 59 10.09 -6.67 9.17
CA SER A 59 9.35 -5.61 9.86
C SER A 59 9.49 -4.26 9.14
N PHE A 60 10.69 -3.94 8.66
CA PHE A 60 10.97 -2.74 7.86
C PHE A 60 10.16 -2.73 6.57
N LEU A 61 10.20 -3.82 5.78
CA LEU A 61 9.45 -3.95 4.53
C LEU A 61 7.94 -3.88 4.77
N GLU A 62 7.43 -4.63 5.77
CA GLU A 62 5.99 -4.65 6.08
C GLU A 62 5.50 -3.28 6.53
N ARG A 63 6.29 -2.58 7.37
CA ARG A 63 5.97 -1.23 7.83
C ARG A 63 5.96 -0.23 6.69
N GLY A 64 6.95 -0.29 5.78
CA GLY A 64 7.00 0.57 4.60
C GLY A 64 5.77 0.40 3.71
N ASN A 65 5.44 -0.85 3.36
CA ASN A 65 4.24 -1.15 2.57
C ASN A 65 2.94 -0.73 3.28
N TRP A 66 2.88 -0.87 4.60
CA TRP A 66 1.72 -0.42 5.38
C TRP A 66 1.57 1.11 5.36
N LEU A 67 2.66 1.87 5.52
CA LEU A 67 2.64 3.33 5.52
C LEU A 67 2.17 3.90 4.17
N ILE A 68 2.69 3.36 3.07
CA ILE A 68 2.26 3.77 1.71
C ILE A 68 0.76 3.50 1.52
N PHE A 69 0.28 2.32 1.95
CA PHE A 69 -1.13 1.97 1.84
C PHE A 69 -2.03 2.86 2.71
N GLN A 70 -1.58 3.18 3.93
CA GLN A 70 -2.30 4.07 4.84
C GLN A 70 -2.55 5.44 4.19
N ASP A 71 -1.57 5.98 3.47
CA ASP A 71 -1.70 7.29 2.83
C ASP A 71 -2.53 7.26 1.55
N ILE A 72 -2.37 6.22 0.72
CA ILE A 72 -2.97 6.17 -0.61
C ILE A 72 -4.40 5.63 -0.58
N TYR A 73 -4.67 4.55 0.16
CA TYR A 73 -5.96 3.86 0.05
C TYR A 73 -7.17 4.71 0.48
N PRO A 74 -7.09 5.60 1.48
CA PRO A 74 -8.17 6.54 1.78
C PRO A 74 -8.52 7.49 0.62
N GLN A 75 -7.53 7.85 -0.22
CA GLN A 75 -7.76 8.69 -1.40
C GLN A 75 -8.62 7.95 -2.43
N PHE A 76 -8.43 6.64 -2.58
CA PHE A 76 -9.26 5.80 -3.46
C PHE A 76 -10.70 5.71 -2.98
N LEU A 77 -10.92 5.53 -1.67
CA LEU A 77 -12.25 5.50 -1.09
C LEU A 77 -12.96 6.85 -1.29
N LEU A 78 -12.25 7.96 -1.06
CA LEU A 78 -12.82 9.29 -1.31
C LEU A 78 -13.07 9.55 -2.80
N TYR A 79 -12.26 9.00 -3.70
CA TYR A 79 -12.50 9.08 -5.13
C TYR A 79 -13.82 8.38 -5.50
N GLU A 80 -14.02 7.13 -5.06
CA GLU A 80 -15.27 6.37 -5.27
C GLU A 80 -16.49 7.13 -4.72
N GLU A 81 -16.40 7.65 -3.49
CA GLU A 81 -17.48 8.46 -2.90
C GLU A 81 -17.71 9.78 -3.64
N SER A 82 -16.64 10.42 -4.13
CA SER A 82 -16.76 11.67 -4.90
C SER A 82 -17.47 11.44 -6.23
N LEU A 83 -17.19 10.32 -6.90
CA LEU A 83 -17.92 9.91 -8.10
C LEU A 83 -19.39 9.62 -7.79
N ALA A 84 -19.67 8.85 -6.73
CA ALA A 84 -21.03 8.47 -6.36
C ALA A 84 -21.92 9.66 -5.97
N LYS A 85 -21.32 10.74 -5.48
CA LYS A 85 -22.02 11.98 -5.06
C LYS A 85 -21.88 13.13 -6.05
N GLU A 86 -21.14 12.93 -7.15
CA GLU A 86 -20.81 13.96 -8.14
C GLU A 86 -20.21 15.24 -7.51
N GLN A 87 -19.45 15.09 -6.42
CA GLN A 87 -18.85 16.21 -5.69
C GLN A 87 -17.45 15.84 -5.17
N PRO A 88 -16.44 16.72 -5.26
CA PRO A 88 -15.13 16.47 -4.69
C PRO A 88 -15.13 16.43 -3.15
N HIS A 89 -14.71 15.30 -2.55
CA HIS A 89 -14.62 15.12 -1.10
C HIS A 89 -13.18 15.13 -0.55
N PHE A 90 -12.19 15.54 -1.35
CA PHE A 90 -10.77 15.49 -0.96
C PHE A 90 -10.42 16.35 0.26
N HIS A 91 -11.23 17.36 0.60
CA HIS A 91 -11.10 18.13 1.84
C HIS A 91 -11.25 17.27 3.11
N LEU A 92 -11.79 16.04 3.00
CA LEU A 92 -11.90 15.08 4.09
C LEU A 92 -10.61 14.29 4.34
N LEU A 93 -9.62 14.34 3.45
CA LEU A 93 -8.38 13.56 3.58
C LEU A 93 -7.68 13.79 4.92
N ARG A 94 -7.61 15.04 5.37
CA ARG A 94 -7.04 15.43 6.69
C ARG A 94 -7.66 14.71 7.89
N HIS A 95 -8.87 14.15 7.74
CA HIS A 95 -9.58 13.43 8.78
C HIS A 95 -9.40 11.90 8.69
N LEU A 96 -8.69 11.40 7.68
CA LEU A 96 -8.51 9.97 7.41
C LEU A 96 -7.14 9.43 7.83
N ASN A 97 -6.43 10.15 8.70
CA ASN A 97 -5.09 9.79 9.19
C ASN A 97 -4.08 9.51 8.07
N VAL A 98 -4.23 10.18 6.93
CA VAL A 98 -3.19 10.24 5.90
C VAL A 98 -2.12 11.23 6.35
N SER A 99 -0.91 11.04 5.85
CA SER A 99 0.19 11.96 6.03
C SER A 99 -0.12 13.34 5.46
N VAL A 100 0.39 14.38 6.11
CA VAL A 100 0.26 15.78 5.67
C VAL A 100 0.83 16.02 4.26
N PHE A 101 1.72 15.15 3.79
CA PHE A 101 2.28 15.23 2.44
C PHE A 101 1.28 14.85 1.33
N MET A 102 0.14 14.22 1.69
CA MET A 102 -0.93 13.90 0.74
C MET A 102 -1.94 15.04 0.57
N GLU A 103 -1.81 16.11 1.35
CA GLU A 103 -2.62 17.31 1.20
C GLU A 103 -2.01 18.22 0.13
N VAL A 104 -2.85 18.71 -0.79
CA VAL A 104 -2.44 19.74 -1.75
C VAL A 104 -2.48 21.09 -1.00
N VAL A 105 -1.33 21.73 -0.85
CA VAL A 105 -1.19 23.09 -0.29
C VAL A 105 -1.68 24.14 -1.28
#